data_AF-A0A368H9X7-F1
#
_entry.id   AF-A0A368H9X7-F1
#
_cell.length_a   1.000
_cell.length_b   1.000
_cell.length_c   1.000
_cell.angle_alpha   90.00
_cell.angle_beta   90.00
_cell.angle_gamma   90.00
#
_symmetry.space_group_name_H-M   'P 1'
#
loop_
_entity.id
_entity.type
_entity.pdbx_description
1 polymer ?
#
loop_
_entity_poly.entity_id
_entity_poly.type
_entity_poly.pdbx_seq_one_letter_code
_entity_poly.pdbx_strand_id
1 'polypeptide(L)'
;CEDARQTGDNFHADDKVQFVIDAVYAIAHALQAMKSKVCPDDAIETSWISRYSKKPDICHAMQNIDGDEFYQKYLLKVQFQDIVGKNFRFSPQGDGPASYTILTYKPKSLDKKRRVADDDASDGSDYVEIGHWSENNLTIYEDELWWGADQVPFSQCSLECRTGYRKQLIKASSNSFLDEQCCWACSKCDDYEFLINETHCVACELGW
;
A
#
# COMPACT_ATOMS: atom_id res chain seq x y z
N CYS A 1 23.27 -12.75 14.31
CA CYS A 1 23.06 -12.12 13.01
C CYS A 1 24.08 -12.72 12.07
N GLU A 2 23.68 -13.71 11.29
CA GLU A 2 24.61 -14.47 10.44
C GLU A 2 25.06 -13.61 9.28
N ASP A 3 26.33 -13.23 9.33
CA ASP A 3 27.04 -12.44 8.34
C ASP A 3 27.64 -13.39 7.28
N ALA A 4 26.76 -14.12 6.58
CA ALA A 4 27.14 -14.93 5.44
C ALA A 4 27.11 -14.04 4.19
N ARG A 5 28.28 -13.59 3.74
CA ARG A 5 28.46 -12.93 2.44
C ARG A 5 27.90 -13.83 1.33
N GLN A 6 26.71 -13.49 0.83
CA GLN A 6 26.18 -14.08 -0.39
C GLN A 6 27.10 -13.67 -1.56
N THR A 7 27.57 -14.65 -2.32
CA THR A 7 28.25 -14.42 -3.60
C THR A 7 27.30 -13.71 -4.56
N GLY A 8 27.81 -12.80 -5.40
CA GLY A 8 27.00 -11.94 -6.27
C GLY A 8 25.98 -12.67 -7.15
N ASP A 9 26.21 -13.95 -7.44
CA ASP A 9 25.32 -14.79 -8.26
C ASP A 9 24.08 -15.31 -7.52
N ASN A 10 24.01 -15.20 -6.17
CA ASN A 10 22.87 -15.63 -5.34
C ASN A 10 22.40 -14.52 -4.37
N PHE A 11 22.69 -13.26 -4.67
CA PHE A 11 22.24 -12.15 -3.84
C PHE A 11 20.77 -11.82 -4.09
N HIS A 12 19.93 -12.10 -3.11
CA HIS A 12 18.57 -11.59 -3.07
C HIS A 12 18.56 -10.29 -2.27
N ALA A 13 18.51 -9.15 -2.98
CA ALA A 13 18.36 -7.86 -2.33
C ALA A 13 17.06 -7.83 -1.50
N ASP A 14 17.11 -7.30 -0.27
CA ASP A 14 15.88 -7.05 0.50
C ASP A 14 15.06 -6.00 -0.26
N ASP A 15 13.77 -6.28 -0.47
CA ASP A 15 12.82 -5.38 -1.14
C ASP A 15 12.74 -3.99 -0.47
N LYS A 16 13.21 -3.87 0.78
CA LYS A 16 13.25 -2.62 1.54
C LYS A 16 14.51 -1.79 1.30
N VAL A 17 15.50 -2.28 0.56
CA VAL A 17 16.73 -1.51 0.25
C VAL A 17 16.39 -0.22 -0.47
N GLN A 18 15.37 -0.21 -1.32
CA GLN A 18 14.92 0.99 -2.00
C GLN A 18 14.56 2.11 -1.00
N PHE A 19 13.86 1.81 0.09
CA PHE A 19 13.49 2.83 1.09
C PHE A 19 14.71 3.46 1.77
N VAL A 20 15.77 2.68 1.96
CA VAL A 20 17.04 3.19 2.52
C VAL A 20 17.69 4.15 1.53
N ILE A 21 17.69 3.78 0.24
CA ILE A 21 18.22 4.63 -0.82
C ILE A 21 17.41 5.94 -0.89
N ASP A 22 16.09 5.86 -0.97
CA ASP A 22 15.21 7.02 -1.05
C ASP A 22 15.36 7.95 0.16
N ALA A 23 15.53 7.41 1.37
CA ALA A 23 15.79 8.21 2.57
C ALA A 23 17.10 9.00 2.48
N VAL A 24 18.17 8.38 1.97
CA VAL A 24 19.46 9.06 1.77
C VAL A 24 19.34 10.13 0.69
N TYR A 25 18.68 9.82 -0.43
CA TYR A 25 18.44 10.78 -1.50
C TYR A 25 17.56 11.95 -1.05
N ALA A 26 16.54 11.72 -0.22
CA ALA A 26 15.70 12.77 0.35
C ALA A 26 16.55 13.78 1.15
N ILE A 27 17.44 13.29 2.02
CA ILE A 27 18.35 14.16 2.78
C ILE A 27 19.32 14.89 1.84
N ALA A 28 19.87 14.20 0.84
CA ALA A 28 20.80 14.79 -0.13
C ALA A 28 20.13 15.93 -0.95
N HIS A 29 18.93 15.70 -1.46
CA HIS A 29 18.14 16.70 -2.17
C HIS A 29 17.77 17.88 -1.27
N ALA A 30 17.41 17.64 -0.01
CA ALA A 30 17.13 18.69 0.96
C ALA A 30 18.36 19.56 1.24
N LEU A 31 19.53 18.94 1.46
CA LEU A 31 20.80 19.64 1.67
C LEU A 31 21.20 20.43 0.42
N GLN A 32 21.00 19.89 -0.78
CA GLN A 32 21.27 20.59 -2.03
C GLN A 32 20.35 21.82 -2.20
N ALA A 33 19.06 21.68 -1.87
CA ALA A 33 18.12 22.80 -1.90
C ALA A 33 18.49 23.89 -0.88
N MET A 34 18.91 23.50 0.33
CA MET A 34 19.41 24.43 1.34
C MET A 34 20.68 25.14 0.87
N LYS A 35 21.67 24.39 0.38
CA LYS A 35 22.93 24.95 -0.15
C LYS A 35 22.68 25.98 -1.23
N SER A 36 21.82 25.65 -2.19
CA SER A 36 21.48 26.55 -3.30
C SER A 36 20.83 27.85 -2.82
N LYS A 37 20.18 27.85 -1.65
CA LYS A 37 19.51 29.02 -1.08
C LYS A 37 20.43 29.87 -0.20
N VAL A 38 21.25 29.25 0.63
CA VAL A 38 22.05 29.95 1.67
C VAL A 38 23.50 30.18 1.25
N CYS A 39 23.97 29.47 0.22
CA CYS A 39 25.31 29.58 -0.34
C CYS A 39 25.28 29.89 -1.86
N PRO A 40 24.58 30.94 -2.32
CA PRO A 40 24.44 31.21 -3.76
C PRO A 40 25.80 31.44 -4.46
N ASP A 41 26.79 32.00 -3.75
CA ASP A 41 28.11 32.32 -4.30
C ASP A 41 29.12 31.14 -4.24
N ASP A 42 28.88 30.15 -3.37
CA ASP A 42 29.67 28.90 -3.29
C ASP A 42 29.10 27.78 -4.18
N ALA A 43 28.01 28.05 -4.91
CA ALA A 43 27.46 27.18 -5.93
C ALA A 43 28.25 27.23 -7.25
N ILE A 44 29.28 28.07 -7.33
CA ILE A 44 30.14 28.21 -8.50
C ILE A 44 31.12 27.03 -8.53
N GLU A 45 30.90 26.07 -9.44
CA GLU A 45 31.78 24.91 -9.72
C GLU A 45 33.25 25.28 -10.08
N THR A 46 33.58 26.58 -10.20
CA THR A 46 34.84 27.05 -10.78
C THR A 46 35.84 27.63 -9.77
N SER A 47 35.68 27.49 -8.46
CA SER A 47 36.80 27.77 -7.55
C SER A 47 37.86 26.67 -7.65
N TRP A 48 38.91 26.93 -8.42
CA TRP A 48 40.08 26.05 -8.60
C TRP A 48 40.78 25.70 -7.27
N ILE A 49 40.56 26.47 -6.21
CA ILE A 49 41.08 26.24 -4.86
C ILE A 49 40.33 25.07 -4.18
N SER A 50 39.04 24.90 -4.47
CA SER A 50 38.19 23.88 -3.86
C SER A 50 38.53 22.45 -4.32
N ARG A 51 39.07 22.31 -5.54
CA ARG A 51 39.37 21.02 -6.18
C ARG A 51 40.46 20.20 -5.48
N TYR A 52 41.28 20.82 -4.63
CA TYR A 52 42.36 20.19 -3.85
C TYR A 52 42.14 20.26 -2.33
N SER A 53 41.01 20.77 -1.86
CA SER A 53 40.71 20.82 -0.43
C SER A 53 40.39 19.41 0.09
N LYS A 54 41.03 19.02 1.20
CA LYS A 54 40.73 17.77 1.92
C LYS A 54 39.37 17.78 2.63
N LYS A 55 38.68 18.92 2.66
CA LYS A 55 37.36 19.08 3.27
C LYS A 55 36.37 19.61 2.23
N PRO A 56 35.12 19.09 2.18
CA PRO A 56 34.09 19.67 1.35
C PRO A 56 33.87 21.13 1.77
N ASP A 57 34.00 22.06 0.82
CA ASP A 57 33.69 23.47 1.06
C ASP A 57 32.19 23.61 1.26
N ILE A 58 31.80 23.77 2.51
CA ILE A 58 30.45 24.15 2.91
C ILE A 58 30.52 25.61 3.39
N CYS A 59 29.60 26.44 2.91
CA CYS A 59 29.61 27.86 3.27
C CYS A 59 29.37 28.02 4.78
N HIS A 60 29.80 29.15 5.35
CA HIS A 60 29.64 29.41 6.79
C HIS A 60 28.18 29.27 7.27
N ALA A 61 27.21 29.61 6.41
CA ALA A 61 25.78 29.50 6.74
C ALA A 61 25.27 28.06 6.90
N MET A 62 26.00 27.04 6.41
CA MET A 62 25.64 25.63 6.58
C MET A 62 26.46 24.91 7.66
N GLN A 63 27.39 25.59 8.34
CA GLN A 63 28.18 24.98 9.41
C GLN A 63 27.32 24.61 10.62
N ASN A 64 26.26 25.39 10.88
CA ASN A 64 25.27 25.11 11.92
C ASN A 64 23.88 25.15 11.28
N ILE A 65 23.29 23.98 11.08
CA ILE A 65 21.96 23.84 10.49
C ILE A 65 20.92 23.84 11.61
N ASP A 66 19.95 24.75 11.55
CA ASP A 66 18.74 24.67 12.37
C ASP A 66 17.89 23.49 11.86
N GLY A 67 17.70 22.48 12.71
CA GLY A 67 17.01 21.25 12.36
C GLY A 67 15.53 21.45 12.05
N ASP A 68 14.84 22.35 12.74
CA ASP A 68 13.42 22.63 12.50
C ASP A 68 13.23 23.38 11.18
N GLU A 69 14.07 24.39 10.94
CA GLU A 69 14.08 25.09 9.66
C GLU A 69 14.42 24.14 8.51
N PHE A 70 15.45 23.30 8.68
CA PHE A 70 15.86 22.31 7.68
C PHE A 70 14.72 21.36 7.35
N TYR A 71 14.09 20.80 8.37
CA TYR A 71 13.00 19.85 8.24
C TYR A 71 11.80 20.46 7.51
N GLN A 72 11.29 21.60 7.98
CA GLN A 72 10.07 22.21 7.44
C GLN A 72 10.26 22.87 6.07
N LYS A 73 11.40 23.53 5.85
CA LYS A 73 11.62 24.32 4.62
C LYS A 73 12.24 23.52 3.48
N TYR A 74 13.02 22.48 3.78
CA TYR A 74 13.77 21.74 2.76
C TYR A 74 13.39 20.27 2.73
N LEU A 75 13.49 19.53 3.85
CA LEU A 75 13.27 18.08 3.84
C LEU A 75 11.84 17.70 3.47
N LEU A 76 10.83 18.30 4.11
CA LEU A 76 9.42 17.99 3.80
C LEU A 76 8.99 18.42 2.38
N LYS A 77 9.78 19.25 1.71
CA LYS A 77 9.47 19.81 0.38
C LYS A 77 10.29 19.18 -0.73
N VAL A 78 11.06 18.13 -0.45
CA VAL A 78 11.82 17.45 -1.50
C VAL A 78 10.88 16.76 -2.48
N GLN A 79 11.24 16.85 -3.75
CA GLN A 79 10.58 16.12 -4.83
C GLN A 79 11.67 15.70 -5.81
N PHE A 80 11.79 14.40 -6.04
CA PHE A 80 12.77 13.83 -6.97
C PHE A 80 12.25 12.52 -7.56
N GLN A 81 12.89 12.06 -8.63
CA GLN A 81 12.60 10.75 -9.20
C GLN A 81 13.56 9.74 -8.59
N ASP A 82 13.03 8.66 -8.00
CA ASP A 82 13.81 7.60 -7.40
C ASP A 82 14.53 6.73 -8.46
N ILE A 83 15.30 5.75 -7.99
CA ILE A 83 16.09 4.86 -8.85
C ILE A 83 15.22 3.95 -9.73
N VAL A 84 13.94 3.77 -9.41
CA VAL A 84 12.97 2.97 -10.19
C VAL A 84 12.04 3.86 -11.04
N GLY A 85 12.30 5.16 -11.09
CA GLY A 85 11.55 6.10 -11.91
C GLY A 85 10.25 6.63 -11.27
N LYS A 86 9.97 6.33 -10.00
CA LYS A 86 8.79 6.87 -9.29
C LYS A 86 9.10 8.25 -8.71
N ASN A 87 8.10 9.11 -8.69
CA ASN A 87 8.22 10.44 -8.09
C ASN A 87 8.10 10.35 -6.57
N PHE A 88 9.21 10.55 -5.86
CA PHE A 88 9.25 10.61 -4.41
C PHE A 88 8.81 12.00 -3.90
N ARG A 89 7.95 12.02 -2.89
CA ARG A 89 7.55 13.22 -2.14
C ARG A 89 7.05 12.83 -0.75
N PHE A 90 7.23 13.71 0.23
CA PHE A 90 6.58 13.54 1.54
C PHE A 90 5.13 14.02 1.51
N SER A 91 4.30 13.42 2.35
CA SER A 91 3.00 13.97 2.75
C SER A 91 3.21 15.24 3.58
N PRO A 92 2.19 16.09 3.75
CA PRO A 92 2.25 17.23 4.66
C PRO A 92 2.60 16.85 6.12
N GLN A 93 2.34 15.59 6.50
CA GLN A 93 2.64 15.04 7.82
C GLN A 93 4.05 14.41 7.91
N GLY A 94 4.77 14.30 6.78
CA GLY A 94 6.11 13.75 6.71
C GLY A 94 6.20 12.27 6.34
N ASP A 95 5.09 11.66 5.92
CA ASP A 95 5.09 10.27 5.46
C ASP A 95 5.61 10.15 4.04
N GLY A 96 6.36 9.10 3.74
CA GLY A 96 6.77 8.78 2.38
C GLY A 96 5.58 8.39 1.48
N PRO A 97 5.79 8.32 0.16
CA PRO A 97 4.74 7.89 -0.76
C PRO A 97 4.36 6.43 -0.50
N ALA A 98 3.07 6.15 -0.34
CA ALA A 98 2.58 4.80 -0.07
C ALA A 98 2.34 4.04 -1.39
N SER A 99 3.06 2.93 -1.55
CA SER A 99 2.90 1.98 -2.66
C SER A 99 3.07 0.56 -2.12
N TYR A 100 2.13 -0.33 -2.44
CA TYR A 100 2.14 -1.71 -1.99
C TYR A 100 2.10 -2.65 -3.19
N THR A 101 2.90 -3.71 -3.10
CA THR A 101 2.76 -4.89 -3.95
C THR A 101 1.86 -5.89 -3.23
N ILE A 102 0.86 -6.40 -3.92
CA ILE A 102 -0.11 -7.35 -3.37
C ILE A 102 0.31 -8.74 -3.80
N LEU A 103 0.50 -9.63 -2.82
CA LEU A 103 1.00 -10.97 -3.03
C LEU A 103 -0.07 -11.99 -2.63
N THR A 104 -0.10 -13.13 -3.32
CA THR A 104 -0.80 -14.34 -2.86
C THR A 104 0.20 -15.45 -2.60
N TYR A 105 -0.10 -16.33 -1.64
CA TYR A 105 0.70 -17.52 -1.39
C TYR A 105 0.06 -18.71 -2.10
N LYS A 106 0.71 -19.25 -3.14
CA LYS A 106 0.17 -20.37 -3.93
C LYS A 106 1.23 -21.43 -4.26
N PRO A 107 0.82 -22.70 -4.49
CA PRO A 107 1.71 -23.74 -4.98
C PRO A 107 2.44 -23.29 -6.25
N LYS A 108 3.76 -23.54 -6.31
CA LYS A 108 4.59 -23.18 -7.47
C LYS A 108 4.08 -23.82 -8.76
N SER A 109 3.48 -25.00 -8.67
CA SER A 109 2.86 -25.68 -9.80
C SER A 109 1.75 -24.85 -10.45
N LEU A 110 1.12 -23.92 -9.75
CA LEU A 110 0.04 -23.06 -10.26
C LEU A 110 0.54 -21.72 -10.81
N ASP A 111 1.82 -21.38 -10.64
CA ASP A 111 2.40 -20.20 -11.24
C ASP A 111 2.71 -20.43 -12.73
N LYS A 112 1.88 -19.85 -13.60
CA LYS A 112 1.99 -19.99 -15.06
C LYS A 112 3.33 -19.45 -15.59
N LYS A 113 3.94 -18.46 -14.93
CA LYS A 113 5.20 -17.83 -15.37
C LYS A 113 6.41 -18.73 -15.11
N ARG A 114 6.34 -19.57 -14.07
CA ARG A 114 7.47 -20.41 -13.62
C ARG A 114 7.46 -21.82 -14.18
N ARG A 115 6.34 -22.29 -14.77
CA ARG A 115 6.22 -23.59 -15.44
C ARG A 115 7.22 -23.84 -16.59
N VAL A 116 7.94 -22.81 -17.06
CA VAL A 116 8.87 -22.91 -18.20
C VAL A 116 10.34 -23.06 -17.75
N ALA A 117 10.68 -22.84 -16.47
CA ALA A 117 12.08 -22.63 -16.07
C ALA A 117 12.69 -23.64 -15.08
N ASP A 118 11.91 -24.41 -14.30
CA ASP A 118 12.46 -25.31 -13.29
C ASP A 118 12.05 -26.77 -13.54
N ASP A 119 13.02 -27.61 -13.87
CA ASP A 119 12.97 -29.09 -13.79
C ASP A 119 13.09 -29.57 -12.32
N ASP A 120 13.18 -28.64 -11.36
CA ASP A 120 13.19 -28.91 -9.93
C ASP A 120 11.75 -29.00 -9.40
N ALA A 121 11.21 -30.22 -9.45
CA ALA A 121 9.89 -30.60 -8.97
C ALA A 121 9.77 -30.53 -7.43
N SER A 122 10.17 -29.41 -6.81
CA SER A 122 9.89 -29.18 -5.39
C SER A 122 8.43 -28.77 -5.21
N ASP A 123 7.70 -29.57 -4.43
CA ASP A 123 6.30 -29.36 -4.03
C ASP A 123 6.18 -28.20 -3.01
N GLY A 124 6.70 -27.04 -3.40
CA GLY A 124 6.72 -25.83 -2.59
C GLY A 124 5.59 -24.88 -2.96
N SER A 125 5.16 -24.08 -1.99
CA SER A 125 4.35 -22.89 -2.23
C SER A 125 5.23 -21.64 -2.13
N ASP A 126 4.90 -20.62 -2.91
CA ASP A 126 5.66 -19.38 -3.02
C ASP A 126 4.73 -18.17 -3.10
N TYR A 127 5.29 -16.99 -2.84
CA TYR A 127 4.57 -15.73 -3.01
C TYR A 127 4.59 -15.31 -4.49
N VAL A 128 3.42 -14.97 -5.01
CA VAL A 128 3.25 -14.50 -6.38
C VAL A 128 2.54 -13.16 -6.35
N GLU A 129 3.06 -12.20 -7.10
CA GLU A 129 2.43 -10.89 -7.27
C GLU A 129 1.09 -11.02 -8.00
N ILE A 130 0.03 -10.50 -7.36
CA ILE A 130 -1.34 -10.46 -7.90
C ILE A 130 -1.85 -9.03 -8.08
N GLY A 131 -1.03 -8.02 -7.85
CA GLY A 131 -1.48 -6.65 -8.00
C GLY A 131 -0.59 -5.63 -7.31
N HIS A 132 -1.03 -4.38 -7.40
CA HIS A 132 -0.39 -3.24 -6.78
C HIS A 132 -1.43 -2.23 -6.33
N TRP A 133 -1.08 -1.49 -5.28
CA TRP A 133 -1.82 -0.33 -4.82
C TRP A 133 -0.90 0.88 -4.76
N SER A 134 -1.35 2.02 -5.28
CA SER A 134 -0.64 3.29 -5.13
C SER A 134 -1.62 4.45 -5.22
N GLU A 135 -1.56 5.37 -4.25
CA GLU A 135 -2.32 6.63 -4.26
C GLU A 135 -3.82 6.47 -4.62
N ASN A 136 -4.50 5.51 -3.97
CA ASN A 136 -5.91 5.15 -4.19
C ASN A 136 -6.23 4.40 -5.48
N ASN A 137 -5.23 4.00 -6.26
CA ASN A 137 -5.42 3.12 -7.40
C ASN A 137 -5.09 1.68 -7.01
N LEU A 138 -6.09 0.81 -7.07
CA LEU A 138 -5.95 -0.62 -6.83
C LEU A 138 -6.03 -1.37 -8.16
N THR A 139 -4.98 -2.12 -8.48
CA THR A 139 -4.95 -3.05 -9.60
C THR A 139 -4.78 -4.46 -9.06
N ILE A 140 -5.69 -5.36 -9.42
CA ILE A 140 -5.61 -6.79 -9.12
C ILE A 140 -5.62 -7.59 -10.42
N TYR A 141 -4.71 -8.53 -10.55
CA TYR A 141 -4.62 -9.47 -11.66
C TYR A 141 -5.48 -10.70 -11.35
N GLU A 142 -6.74 -10.68 -11.78
CA GLU A 142 -7.70 -11.76 -11.46
C GLU A 142 -7.26 -13.13 -11.99
N ASP A 143 -6.57 -13.18 -13.13
CA ASP A 143 -6.06 -14.42 -13.73
C ASP A 143 -4.98 -15.13 -12.89
N GLU A 144 -4.38 -14.42 -11.93
CA GLU A 144 -3.33 -14.92 -11.04
C GLU A 144 -3.86 -15.25 -9.63
N LEU A 145 -5.09 -14.83 -9.31
CA LEU A 145 -5.76 -15.16 -8.05
C LEU A 145 -5.95 -16.67 -7.92
N TRP A 146 -5.73 -17.14 -6.71
CA TRP A 146 -5.94 -18.54 -6.36
C TRP A 146 -6.53 -18.63 -4.96
N TRP A 147 -7.67 -19.33 -4.85
CA TRP A 147 -8.44 -19.45 -3.61
C TRP A 147 -8.34 -20.84 -2.98
N GLY A 148 -7.55 -21.75 -3.55
CA GLY A 148 -7.53 -23.16 -3.15
C GLY A 148 -8.79 -23.95 -3.55
N ALA A 149 -9.81 -23.27 -4.06
CA ALA A 149 -11.07 -23.81 -4.56
C ALA A 149 -11.40 -23.22 -5.93
N ASP A 150 -12.32 -23.86 -6.66
CA ASP A 150 -12.72 -23.48 -8.02
C ASP A 150 -13.48 -22.14 -8.09
N GLN A 151 -13.83 -21.54 -6.94
CA GLN A 151 -14.61 -20.31 -6.85
C GLN A 151 -14.10 -19.39 -5.75
N VAL A 152 -14.33 -18.09 -5.93
CA VAL A 152 -14.07 -17.06 -4.92
C VAL A 152 -14.88 -17.40 -3.64
N PRO A 153 -14.26 -17.39 -2.45
CA PRO A 153 -14.95 -17.73 -1.22
C PRO A 153 -15.99 -16.65 -0.86
N PHE A 154 -17.16 -17.10 -0.40
CA PHE A 154 -18.18 -16.21 0.12
C PHE A 154 -17.83 -15.75 1.53
N SER A 155 -17.81 -14.44 1.77
CA SER A 155 -17.56 -13.82 3.08
C SER A 155 -18.72 -12.89 3.46
N GLN A 156 -19.93 -13.45 3.54
CA GLN A 156 -21.17 -12.74 3.91
C GLN A 156 -21.83 -13.44 5.11
N CYS A 157 -22.31 -12.66 6.08
CA CYS A 157 -22.99 -13.20 7.26
C CYS A 157 -24.39 -13.75 6.94
N SER A 158 -25.09 -13.09 6.01
CA SER A 158 -26.45 -13.44 5.63
C SER A 158 -26.59 -13.30 4.12
N LEU A 159 -27.25 -14.28 3.50
CA LEU A 159 -27.54 -14.23 2.06
C LEU A 159 -28.73 -13.29 1.79
N GLU A 160 -28.83 -12.84 0.55
CA GLU A 160 -29.98 -12.06 0.10
C GLU A 160 -31.30 -12.82 0.31
N CYS A 161 -32.29 -12.13 0.85
CA CYS A 161 -33.59 -12.72 1.12
C CYS A 161 -34.36 -12.90 -0.19
N ARG A 162 -35.09 -14.03 -0.29
CA ARG A 162 -35.97 -14.29 -1.44
C ARG A 162 -37.13 -13.28 -1.44
N THR A 163 -37.68 -13.03 -2.62
CA THR A 163 -38.90 -12.22 -2.76
C THR A 163 -40.01 -12.73 -1.85
N GLY A 164 -40.68 -11.83 -1.13
CA GLY A 164 -41.69 -12.16 -0.10
C GLY A 164 -41.10 -12.39 1.31
N TYR A 165 -39.79 -12.25 1.48
CA TYR A 165 -39.13 -12.25 2.78
C TYR A 165 -38.44 -10.90 3.02
N ARG A 166 -38.59 -10.35 4.23
CA ARG A 166 -37.86 -9.16 4.69
C ARG A 166 -36.62 -9.54 5.48
N LYS A 167 -35.59 -8.69 5.41
CA LYS A 167 -34.39 -8.69 6.24
C LYS A 167 -34.76 -8.26 7.66
N GLN A 168 -34.77 -9.20 8.59
CA GLN A 168 -34.92 -8.94 10.01
C GLN A 168 -33.54 -8.87 10.66
N LEU A 169 -33.13 -7.67 11.05
CA LEU A 169 -31.86 -7.48 11.76
C LEU A 169 -31.86 -8.29 13.05
N ILE A 170 -30.84 -9.11 13.22
CA ILE A 170 -30.63 -9.86 14.45
C ILE A 170 -30.17 -8.83 15.49
N LYS A 171 -30.98 -8.61 16.52
CA LYS A 171 -30.56 -7.74 17.63
C LYS A 171 -29.55 -8.54 18.46
N ALA A 172 -28.26 -8.21 18.33
CA ALA A 172 -27.22 -8.73 19.20
C ALA A 172 -27.66 -8.63 20.67
N SER A 173 -27.73 -9.77 21.35
CA SER A 173 -27.81 -9.77 22.80
C SER A 173 -26.52 -9.17 23.35
N SER A 174 -26.65 -8.10 24.15
CA SER A 174 -25.61 -7.42 24.94
C SER A 174 -24.69 -6.42 24.22
N ASN A 175 -24.85 -5.14 24.59
CA ASN A 175 -23.83 -4.08 24.70
C ASN A 175 -22.87 -3.74 23.53
N SER A 176 -23.13 -4.09 22.27
CA SER A 176 -22.46 -3.44 21.13
C SER A 176 -23.49 -2.98 20.10
N PHE A 177 -23.72 -1.66 20.04
CA PHE A 177 -24.67 -1.04 19.10
C PHE A 177 -24.09 -0.88 17.68
N LEU A 178 -22.88 -1.38 17.43
CA LEU A 178 -22.12 -1.13 16.19
C LEU A 178 -21.82 -2.38 15.35
N ASP A 179 -22.03 -3.60 15.84
CA ASP A 179 -21.36 -4.79 15.26
C ASP A 179 -22.16 -5.73 14.34
N GLU A 180 -23.45 -5.49 14.03
CA GLU A 180 -24.24 -6.50 13.28
C GLU A 180 -25.12 -5.94 12.15
N GLN A 181 -24.76 -4.81 11.53
CA GLN A 181 -25.53 -4.29 10.38
C GLN A 181 -25.54 -5.23 9.16
N CYS A 182 -24.55 -6.11 9.03
CA CYS A 182 -24.44 -7.05 7.90
C CYS A 182 -25.10 -8.42 8.16
N CYS A 183 -25.70 -8.65 9.33
CA CYS A 183 -26.31 -9.92 9.71
C CYS A 183 -27.83 -9.78 9.87
N TRP A 184 -28.58 -10.57 9.09
CA TRP A 184 -30.04 -10.57 9.13
C TRP A 184 -30.61 -11.99 8.99
N ALA A 185 -31.75 -12.22 9.61
CA ALA A 185 -32.59 -13.38 9.35
C ALA A 185 -33.65 -13.02 8.30
N CYS A 186 -33.93 -13.92 7.35
CA CYS A 186 -35.02 -13.71 6.41
C CYS A 186 -36.35 -14.14 7.04
N SER A 187 -37.26 -13.20 7.23
CA SER A 187 -38.60 -13.43 7.78
C SER A 187 -39.64 -13.27 6.69
N LYS A 188 -40.53 -14.25 6.52
CA LYS A 188 -41.59 -14.18 5.49
C LYS A 188 -42.55 -13.03 5.84
N CYS A 189 -42.95 -12.22 4.86
CA CYS A 189 -44.10 -11.34 5.01
C CYS A 189 -45.38 -12.17 5.18
N ASP A 190 -46.38 -11.64 5.87
CA ASP A 190 -47.68 -12.29 5.92
C ASP A 190 -48.34 -12.30 4.53
N ASP A 191 -49.29 -13.21 4.31
CA ASP A 191 -49.90 -13.41 2.99
C ASP A 191 -50.72 -12.19 2.48
N TYR A 192 -51.08 -11.27 3.39
CA TYR A 192 -51.78 -10.01 3.10
C TYR A 192 -50.85 -8.79 3.15
N GLU A 193 -49.54 -9.00 3.25
CA GLU A 193 -48.53 -7.95 3.26
C GLU A 193 -47.70 -7.97 1.99
N PHE A 194 -47.17 -6.80 1.62
CA PHE A 194 -46.16 -6.67 0.57
C PHE A 194 -44.91 -5.98 1.09
N LEU A 195 -43.79 -6.23 0.42
CA LEU A 195 -42.49 -5.70 0.77
C LEU A 195 -42.36 -4.26 0.20
N ILE A 196 -42.31 -3.24 1.06
CA ILE A 196 -42.09 -1.84 0.62
C ILE A 196 -40.60 -1.50 0.48
N ASN A 197 -39.75 -2.20 1.25
CA ASN A 197 -38.30 -2.15 1.18
C ASN A 197 -37.73 -3.45 1.75
N GLU A 198 -36.41 -3.64 1.69
CA GLU A 198 -35.79 -4.90 2.10
C GLU A 198 -36.01 -5.29 3.57
N THR A 199 -36.43 -4.38 4.47
CA THR A 199 -36.55 -4.64 5.92
C THR A 199 -37.98 -4.60 6.46
N HIS A 200 -38.96 -4.09 5.71
CA HIS A 200 -40.33 -3.87 6.16
C HIS A 200 -41.37 -4.44 5.19
N CYS A 201 -42.29 -5.23 5.75
CA CYS A 201 -43.55 -5.60 5.10
C CYS A 201 -44.64 -4.63 5.57
N VAL A 202 -45.59 -4.32 4.70
CA VAL A 202 -46.75 -3.48 5.01
C VAL A 202 -48.02 -4.17 4.51
N ALA A 203 -49.10 -4.06 5.29
CA ALA A 203 -50.37 -4.67 4.94
C ALA A 203 -50.99 -4.00 3.70
N CYS A 204 -51.63 -4.81 2.85
CA CYS A 204 -52.51 -4.32 1.80
C CYS A 204 -53.74 -3.60 2.38
N GLU A 205 -54.36 -2.73 1.57
CA GLU A 205 -55.65 -2.14 1.93
C GLU A 205 -56.76 -3.20 1.91
N LEU A 206 -57.83 -2.94 2.68
CA LEU A 206 -58.99 -3.84 2.74
C LEU A 206 -59.60 -4.05 1.34
N GLY A 207 -59.63 -5.32 0.90
CA GLY A 207 -60.26 -5.72 -0.37
C GLY A 207 -59.29 -5.98 -1.52
N TRP A 208 -57.98 -5.94 -1.28
CA TRP A 208 -56.92 -6.26 -2.24
C TRP A 208 -56.13 -7.50 -1.81
#